data_AF-A0A0S8A5M5-F1
#
_entry.id   AF-A0A0S8A5M5-F1
#
_cell.length_a   1.000
_cell.length_b   1.000
_cell.length_c   1.000
_cell.angle_alpha   90.00
_cell.angle_beta   90.00
_cell.angle_gamma   90.00
#
_symmetry.space_group_name_H-M   'P 1'
#
loop_
_entity.id
_entity.type
_entity.pdbx_description
1 polymer ?
#
loop_
_entity_poly.entity_id
_entity_poly.type
_entity_poly.pdbx_seq_one_letter_code
_entity_poly.pdbx_strand_id
1 'polypeptide(L)'
;MPQGKIFADGLHIADMSNVLIKEFQDTINQQDENNLVYFLARYRPNLLELEDYLADLRSQYFHLLGKPSNLATEAEKITAINEIQLDAAAPNSLDIDTLNKAEWRSLIEKNLKTNHLINDDFMKRFGGKDFMDNFQVYTQLVNDTALTMQAKSDHQFRRQLEKFVETGIAQQGRKIPLKERLEVLSFDQLKQMAQELKVTTEFSSKSEAAEALAQMPGSAVHLSMIYESDDIFYIKAESVDAKSIEDEWYMLHAYARLLIESLKNSFVTFDEVAV
;
A
#
# COMPACT_ATOMS: atom_id res chain seq x y z
N MET A 1 23.77 -27.90 -7.13
CA MET A 1 22.96 -27.34 -8.23
C MET A 1 21.79 -26.64 -7.59
N PRO A 2 21.50 -25.37 -7.94
CA PRO A 2 20.34 -24.68 -7.40
C PRO A 2 19.07 -25.45 -7.76
N GLN A 3 18.19 -25.69 -6.78
CA GLN A 3 16.92 -26.40 -6.96
C GLN A 3 15.84 -25.47 -7.57
N GLY A 4 16.17 -24.78 -8.66
CA GLY A 4 15.29 -23.83 -9.34
C GLY A 4 15.01 -24.22 -10.79
N LYS A 5 13.87 -23.77 -11.32
CA LYS A 5 13.57 -23.87 -12.75
C LYS A 5 14.25 -22.71 -13.48
N ILE A 6 14.72 -22.94 -14.69
CA ILE A 6 15.28 -21.87 -15.52
C ILE A 6 14.18 -20.84 -15.76
N PHE A 7 14.45 -19.60 -15.38
CA PHE A 7 13.57 -18.46 -15.61
C PHE A 7 14.03 -17.66 -16.82
N ALA A 8 15.28 -17.19 -16.79
CA ALA A 8 15.99 -16.49 -17.87
C ALA A 8 17.46 -16.98 -17.92
N ASP A 9 18.24 -16.50 -18.89
CA ASP A 9 19.68 -16.80 -18.90
C ASP A 9 20.35 -16.34 -17.60
N GLY A 10 21.01 -17.26 -16.90
CA GLY A 10 21.63 -16.99 -15.60
C GLY A 10 20.67 -16.74 -14.42
N LEU A 11 19.34 -16.89 -14.60
CA LEU A 11 18.36 -16.72 -13.52
C LEU A 11 17.47 -17.95 -13.36
N HIS A 12 17.37 -18.45 -12.14
CA HIS A 12 16.49 -19.54 -11.74
C HIS A 12 15.44 -19.08 -10.76
N ILE A 13 14.23 -19.64 -10.90
CA ILE A 13 13.12 -19.41 -10.00
C ILE A 13 12.79 -20.66 -9.20
N ALA A 14 12.74 -20.52 -7.88
CA ALA A 14 12.34 -21.59 -6.96
C ALA A 14 10.85 -21.48 -6.58
N ASP A 15 10.27 -22.61 -6.15
CA ASP A 15 8.94 -22.71 -5.52
C ASP A 15 7.75 -22.14 -6.32
N MET A 16 7.88 -22.05 -7.65
CA MET A 16 6.83 -21.54 -8.54
C MET A 16 6.38 -22.55 -9.60
N SER A 17 5.07 -22.57 -9.89
CA SER A 17 4.49 -23.43 -10.93
C SER A 17 4.82 -22.90 -12.33
N ASN A 18 4.82 -23.77 -13.36
CA ASN A 18 5.12 -23.34 -14.73
C ASN A 18 4.10 -22.32 -15.28
N VAL A 19 2.85 -22.40 -14.80
CA VAL A 19 1.79 -21.47 -15.18
C VAL A 19 2.10 -20.07 -14.66
N LEU A 20 2.47 -19.95 -13.38
CA LEU A 20 2.83 -18.67 -12.76
C LEU A 20 4.14 -18.12 -13.32
N ILE A 21 5.11 -18.99 -13.65
CA ILE A 21 6.35 -18.58 -14.33
C ILE A 21 6.04 -17.93 -15.67
N LYS A 22 5.14 -18.54 -16.46
CA LYS A 22 4.73 -17.97 -17.75
C LYS A 22 4.01 -16.63 -17.56
N GLU A 23 3.08 -16.54 -16.61
CA GLU A 23 2.41 -15.28 -16.26
C GLU A 23 3.41 -14.18 -15.84
N PHE A 24 4.44 -14.55 -15.08
CA PHE A 24 5.51 -13.64 -14.67
C PHE A 24 6.32 -13.14 -15.87
N GLN A 25 6.72 -14.03 -16.77
CA GLN A 25 7.42 -13.69 -18.02
C GLN A 25 6.56 -12.79 -18.92
N ASP A 26 5.28 -13.13 -19.10
CA ASP A 26 4.33 -12.36 -19.90
C ASP A 26 4.17 -10.94 -19.34
N THR A 27 4.13 -10.79 -18.01
CA THR A 27 4.02 -9.47 -17.35
C THR A 27 5.28 -8.63 -17.58
N ILE A 28 6.47 -9.24 -17.51
CA ILE A 28 7.74 -8.55 -17.82
C ILE A 28 7.79 -8.12 -19.29
N ASN A 29 7.40 -9.01 -20.22
CA ASN A 29 7.38 -8.72 -21.65
C ASN A 29 6.41 -7.60 -22.03
N GLN A 30 5.29 -7.47 -21.32
CA GLN A 30 4.34 -6.37 -21.48
C GLN A 30 4.88 -5.03 -20.98
N GLN A 31 5.99 -5.04 -20.22
CA GLN A 31 6.60 -3.85 -19.61
C GLN A 31 5.62 -3.07 -18.73
N ASP A 32 4.63 -3.75 -18.16
CA ASP A 32 3.64 -3.16 -17.26
C ASP A 32 4.17 -3.21 -15.82
N GLU A 33 4.88 -2.16 -15.43
CA GLU A 33 5.49 -2.04 -14.10
C GLU A 33 4.45 -2.25 -12.99
N ASN A 34 3.23 -1.71 -13.13
CA ASN A 34 2.18 -1.82 -12.12
C ASN A 34 1.70 -3.25 -11.96
N ASN A 35 1.37 -3.94 -13.06
CA ASN A 35 0.96 -5.35 -13.00
C ASN A 35 2.10 -6.22 -12.46
N LEU A 36 3.37 -5.90 -12.77
CA LEU A 36 4.51 -6.62 -12.23
C LEU A 36 4.66 -6.42 -10.72
N VAL A 37 4.50 -5.19 -10.22
CA VAL A 37 4.48 -4.89 -8.78
C VAL A 37 3.39 -5.69 -8.07
N TYR A 38 2.19 -5.77 -8.64
CA TYR A 38 1.11 -6.61 -8.10
C TYR A 38 1.49 -8.10 -8.07
N PHE A 39 2.08 -8.59 -9.15
CA PHE A 39 2.54 -9.97 -9.23
C PHE A 39 3.59 -10.26 -8.15
N LEU A 40 4.59 -9.38 -8.01
CA LEU A 40 5.65 -9.49 -7.00
C LEU A 40 5.07 -9.42 -5.59
N ALA A 41 4.15 -8.49 -5.32
CA ALA A 41 3.48 -8.36 -4.02
C ALA A 41 2.76 -9.64 -3.62
N ARG A 42 2.05 -10.25 -4.58
CA ARG A 42 1.20 -11.43 -4.37
C ARG A 42 1.98 -12.73 -4.26
N TYR A 43 2.95 -12.94 -5.15
CA TYR A 43 3.57 -14.26 -5.34
C TYR A 43 5.02 -14.34 -4.85
N ARG A 44 5.72 -13.21 -4.65
CA ARG A 44 7.11 -13.14 -4.15
C ARG A 44 8.04 -14.17 -4.80
N PRO A 45 8.20 -14.12 -6.15
CA PRO A 45 9.06 -15.07 -6.85
C PRO A 45 10.47 -15.09 -6.26
N ASN A 46 10.99 -16.29 -5.98
CA ASN A 46 12.34 -16.46 -5.44
C ASN A 46 13.33 -16.66 -6.59
N LEU A 47 13.88 -15.56 -7.11
CA LEU A 47 14.91 -15.54 -8.14
C LEU A 47 16.29 -15.73 -7.50
N LEU A 48 16.80 -16.96 -7.52
CA LEU A 48 17.91 -17.39 -6.66
C LEU A 48 19.15 -16.51 -6.80
N GLU A 49 19.62 -16.30 -8.04
CA GLU A 49 20.83 -15.53 -8.31
C GLU A 49 20.65 -14.03 -8.04
N LEU A 50 19.45 -13.48 -8.30
CA LEU A 50 19.15 -12.08 -7.97
C LEU A 50 19.13 -11.88 -6.44
N GLU A 51 18.54 -12.81 -5.70
CA GLU A 51 18.49 -12.74 -4.24
C GLU A 51 19.88 -12.87 -3.61
N ASP A 52 20.73 -13.76 -4.14
CA ASP A 52 22.13 -13.89 -3.70
C ASP A 52 22.93 -12.63 -4.02
N TYR A 53 22.74 -12.07 -5.21
CA TYR A 53 23.40 -10.81 -5.62
C TYR A 53 22.97 -9.63 -4.74
N LEU A 54 21.67 -9.44 -4.51
CA LEU A 54 21.17 -8.39 -3.61
C LEU A 54 21.62 -8.61 -2.16
N ALA A 55 21.82 -9.86 -1.72
CA ALA A 55 22.34 -10.16 -0.40
C ALA A 55 23.81 -9.73 -0.24
N ASP A 56 24.64 -9.93 -1.27
CA ASP A 56 26.02 -9.44 -1.26
C ASP A 56 26.10 -7.91 -1.23
N LEU A 57 25.37 -7.23 -2.12
CA LEU A 57 25.30 -5.76 -2.13
C LEU A 57 24.81 -5.20 -0.79
N ARG A 58 23.87 -5.88 -0.14
CA ARG A 58 23.39 -5.53 1.21
C ARG A 58 24.48 -5.69 2.26
N SER A 59 25.27 -6.76 2.20
CA SER A 59 26.42 -6.95 3.09
C SER A 59 27.45 -5.84 2.92
N GLN A 60 27.81 -5.51 1.67
CA GLN A 60 28.72 -4.39 1.36
C GLN A 60 28.19 -3.06 1.92
N TYR A 61 26.92 -2.75 1.65
CA TYR A 61 26.28 -1.52 2.13
C TYR A 61 26.34 -1.37 3.65
N PHE A 62 25.94 -2.40 4.40
CA PHE A 62 25.95 -2.33 5.87
C PHE A 62 27.37 -2.31 6.44
N HIS A 63 28.35 -2.93 5.75
CA HIS A 63 29.75 -2.82 6.12
C HIS A 63 30.25 -1.37 5.96
N LEU A 64 29.98 -0.73 4.82
CA LEU A 64 30.35 0.67 4.54
C LEU A 64 29.65 1.64 5.49
N LEU A 65 28.39 1.39 5.82
CA LEU A 65 27.62 2.23 6.74
C LEU A 65 28.13 2.14 8.19
N GLY A 66 28.67 0.98 8.58
CA GLY A 66 29.26 0.73 9.90
C GLY A 66 28.28 0.78 11.08
N LYS A 67 26.98 0.96 10.81
CA LYS A 67 25.91 1.08 11.81
C LYS A 67 24.55 0.68 11.21
N PRO A 68 23.53 0.42 12.05
CA PRO A 68 22.16 0.18 11.57
C PRO A 68 21.61 1.34 10.72
N SER A 69 20.90 1.05 9.62
CA SER A 69 20.39 2.10 8.70
C SER A 69 19.47 3.10 9.40
N ASN A 70 18.68 2.67 10.38
CA ASN A 70 17.80 3.56 11.16
C ASN A 70 18.55 4.55 12.07
N LEU A 71 19.85 4.36 12.30
CA LEU A 71 20.71 5.26 13.08
C LEU A 71 21.64 6.11 12.19
N ALA A 72 21.65 5.87 10.87
CA ALA A 72 22.46 6.60 9.92
C ALA A 72 21.73 7.83 9.37
N THR A 73 22.48 8.90 9.11
CA THR A 73 21.97 10.08 8.41
C THR A 73 21.80 9.78 6.92
N GLU A 74 20.92 10.53 6.24
CA GLU A 74 20.74 10.36 4.79
C GLU A 74 22.03 10.59 3.99
N ALA A 75 22.90 11.50 4.44
CA ALA A 75 24.20 11.73 3.82
C ALA A 75 25.10 10.48 3.91
N GLU A 76 25.15 9.82 5.07
CA GLU A 76 25.93 8.59 5.27
C GLU A 76 25.41 7.44 4.40
N LYS A 77 24.08 7.29 4.30
CA LYS A 77 23.46 6.29 3.44
C LYS A 77 23.76 6.52 1.95
N ILE A 78 23.74 7.78 1.51
CA ILE A 78 24.10 8.17 0.14
C ILE A 78 25.58 7.91 -0.14
N THR A 79 26.48 8.20 0.82
CA THR A 79 27.89 7.88 0.66
C THR A 79 28.11 6.38 0.54
N ALA A 80 27.51 5.59 1.45
CA ALA A 80 27.63 4.13 1.43
C ALA A 80 27.13 3.51 0.12
N ILE A 81 25.98 3.93 -0.41
CA ILE A 81 25.45 3.40 -1.68
C ILE A 81 26.31 3.77 -2.90
N ASN A 82 27.02 4.90 -2.85
CA ASN A 82 27.90 5.35 -3.93
C ASN A 82 29.25 4.62 -3.93
N GLU A 83 29.65 4.07 -2.78
CA GLU A 83 30.90 3.34 -2.60
C GLU A 83 30.76 1.82 -2.83
N ILE A 84 29.54 1.31 -3.02
CA ILE A 84 29.30 -0.10 -3.38
C ILE A 84 30.03 -0.42 -4.67
N GLN A 85 30.81 -1.51 -4.66
CA GLN A 85 31.47 -2.02 -5.83
C GLN A 85 30.58 -3.08 -6.48
N LEU A 86 30.18 -2.82 -7.72
CA LEU A 86 29.46 -3.81 -8.51
C LEU A 86 30.43 -4.93 -8.91
N ASP A 87 30.15 -6.14 -8.44
CA ASP A 87 30.93 -7.32 -8.79
C ASP A 87 30.68 -7.74 -10.25
N ALA A 88 31.71 -8.25 -10.92
CA ALA A 88 31.62 -8.94 -12.19
C ALA A 88 30.82 -10.25 -12.12
N ALA A 89 30.53 -10.75 -10.90
CA ALA A 89 29.66 -11.90 -10.66
C ALA A 89 28.15 -11.58 -10.73
N ALA A 90 27.76 -10.35 -11.11
CA ALA A 90 26.38 -10.05 -11.42
C ALA A 90 25.84 -11.05 -12.47
N PRO A 91 24.63 -11.60 -12.29
CA PRO A 91 24.00 -12.42 -13.31
C PRO A 91 24.01 -11.69 -14.66
N ASN A 92 24.42 -12.37 -15.74
CA ASN A 92 24.63 -11.75 -17.06
C ASN A 92 23.41 -10.97 -17.57
N SER A 93 22.23 -11.34 -17.11
CA SER A 93 20.97 -10.72 -17.50
C SER A 93 20.57 -9.52 -16.64
N LEU A 94 21.29 -9.19 -15.55
CA LEU A 94 20.91 -8.13 -14.61
C LEU A 94 21.71 -6.85 -14.86
N ASP A 95 20.99 -5.75 -15.06
CA ASP A 95 21.55 -4.41 -15.18
C ASP A 95 21.01 -3.51 -14.07
N ILE A 96 21.74 -3.46 -12.95
CA ILE A 96 21.35 -2.67 -11.78
C ILE A 96 21.58 -1.17 -12.00
N ASP A 97 22.41 -0.77 -12.95
CA ASP A 97 22.68 0.65 -13.26
C ASP A 97 21.46 1.34 -13.91
N THR A 98 20.45 0.57 -14.30
CA THR A 98 19.15 1.08 -14.78
C THR A 98 18.32 1.77 -13.70
N LEU A 99 18.61 1.47 -12.43
CA LEU A 99 17.91 2.04 -11.28
C LEU A 99 18.58 3.33 -10.80
N ASN A 100 17.77 4.28 -10.32
CA ASN A 100 18.33 5.45 -9.64
C ASN A 100 18.81 5.11 -8.22
N LYS A 101 19.56 6.03 -7.59
CA LYS A 101 20.15 5.80 -6.26
C LYS A 101 19.10 5.58 -5.15
N ALA A 102 17.90 6.14 -5.27
CA ALA A 102 16.84 5.93 -4.29
C ALA A 102 16.24 4.51 -4.43
N GLU A 103 16.06 4.03 -5.65
CA GLU A 103 15.62 2.66 -5.95
C GLU A 103 16.65 1.63 -5.46
N TRP A 104 17.93 1.85 -5.75
CA TRP A 104 19.03 1.03 -5.20
C TRP A 104 18.93 0.89 -3.69
N ARG A 105 18.82 2.03 -3.00
CA ARG A 105 18.72 2.06 -1.55
C ARG A 105 17.50 1.28 -1.07
N SER A 106 16.35 1.41 -1.74
CA SER A 106 15.15 0.68 -1.35
C SER A 106 15.32 -0.85 -1.43
N LEU A 107 16.01 -1.36 -2.44
CA LEU A 107 16.29 -2.79 -2.63
C LEU A 107 17.32 -3.34 -1.63
N ILE A 108 18.30 -2.50 -1.27
CA ILE A 108 19.44 -2.89 -0.44
C ILE A 108 19.12 -2.73 1.05
N GLU A 109 18.56 -1.60 1.47
CA GLU A 109 18.22 -1.31 2.87
C GLU A 109 17.16 -2.26 3.42
N LYS A 110 16.30 -2.81 2.54
CA LYS A 110 15.21 -3.71 2.90
C LYS A 110 15.42 -5.10 2.30
N ASN A 111 14.86 -6.11 2.95
CA ASN A 111 14.84 -7.47 2.46
C ASN A 111 13.39 -7.90 2.20
N LEU A 112 13.09 -8.23 0.95
CA LEU A 112 11.79 -8.72 0.49
C LEU A 112 11.30 -9.95 1.27
N LYS A 113 12.22 -10.75 1.82
CA LYS A 113 11.89 -12.00 2.54
C LYS A 113 11.49 -11.78 4.00
N THR A 114 11.81 -10.63 4.60
CA THR A 114 11.66 -10.45 6.07
C THR A 114 10.57 -9.45 6.46
N ASN A 115 10.05 -8.64 5.54
CA ASN A 115 9.08 -7.59 5.85
C ASN A 115 7.89 -7.65 4.88
N HIS A 116 6.98 -8.60 5.13
CA HIS A 116 5.83 -8.86 4.28
C HIS A 116 4.56 -8.25 4.89
N LEU A 117 4.34 -6.97 4.63
CA LEU A 117 3.14 -6.25 5.05
C LEU A 117 2.08 -6.26 3.95
N ILE A 118 2.50 -6.26 2.68
CA ILE A 118 1.61 -6.22 1.52
C ILE A 118 1.41 -7.64 0.96
N ASN A 119 0.24 -8.22 1.21
CA ASN A 119 -0.20 -9.50 0.67
C ASN A 119 -1.54 -9.38 -0.09
N ASP A 120 -1.99 -10.45 -0.74
CA ASP A 120 -3.23 -10.46 -1.55
C ASP A 120 -4.47 -10.04 -0.75
N ASP A 121 -4.60 -10.49 0.49
CA ASP A 121 -5.73 -10.13 1.34
C ASP A 121 -5.68 -8.65 1.74
N PHE A 122 -4.50 -8.14 2.10
CA PHE A 122 -4.30 -6.73 2.39
C PHE A 122 -4.59 -5.86 1.16
N MET A 123 -4.09 -6.24 -0.02
CA MET A 123 -4.36 -5.52 -1.26
C MET A 123 -5.85 -5.51 -1.60
N LYS A 124 -6.53 -6.66 -1.51
CA LYS A 124 -7.98 -6.77 -1.74
C LYS A 124 -8.79 -5.83 -0.86
N ARG A 125 -8.38 -5.65 0.41
CA ARG A 125 -9.05 -4.74 1.33
C ARG A 125 -9.02 -3.29 0.86
N PHE A 126 -7.96 -2.86 0.19
CA PHE A 126 -7.87 -1.53 -0.41
C PHE A 126 -8.10 -1.55 -1.94
N GLY A 127 -8.94 -2.45 -2.46
CA GLY A 127 -9.39 -2.39 -3.85
C GLY A 127 -8.52 -3.15 -4.87
N GLY A 128 -7.59 -3.99 -4.43
CA GLY A 128 -6.85 -4.90 -5.30
C GLY A 128 -5.88 -4.15 -6.20
N LYS A 129 -6.18 -4.04 -7.51
CA LYS A 129 -5.32 -3.36 -8.50
C LYS A 129 -5.19 -1.85 -8.31
N ASP A 130 -6.04 -1.26 -7.48
CA ASP A 130 -5.98 0.16 -7.09
C ASP A 130 -5.46 0.31 -5.64
N PHE A 131 -4.73 -0.69 -5.12
CA PHE A 131 -4.31 -0.80 -3.72
C PHE A 131 -3.66 0.47 -3.19
N MET A 132 -2.59 0.94 -3.83
CA MET A 132 -1.79 2.02 -3.26
C MET A 132 -2.54 3.36 -3.28
N ASP A 133 -3.27 3.66 -4.35
CA ASP A 133 -4.08 4.88 -4.45
C ASP A 133 -5.15 4.92 -3.36
N ASN A 134 -5.85 3.81 -3.15
CA ASN A 134 -6.84 3.68 -2.09
C ASN A 134 -6.20 3.69 -0.69
N PHE A 135 -5.04 3.06 -0.52
CA PHE A 135 -4.32 3.05 0.74
C PHE A 135 -3.89 4.47 1.15
N GLN A 136 -3.39 5.28 0.21
CA GLN A 136 -3.03 6.69 0.44
C GLN A 136 -4.24 7.55 0.81
N VAL A 137 -5.38 7.35 0.14
CA VAL A 137 -6.62 8.03 0.54
C VAL A 137 -7.02 7.60 1.96
N TYR A 138 -6.96 6.31 2.28
CA TYR A 138 -7.27 5.84 3.63
C TYR A 138 -6.35 6.47 4.69
N THR A 139 -5.03 6.48 4.46
CA THR A 139 -4.08 7.08 5.44
C THR A 139 -4.32 8.58 5.59
N GLN A 140 -4.63 9.28 4.51
CA GLN A 140 -5.05 10.69 4.56
C GLN A 140 -6.29 10.87 5.43
N LEU A 141 -7.33 10.05 5.23
CA LEU A 141 -8.59 10.17 5.95
C LEU A 141 -8.47 9.80 7.44
N VAL A 142 -7.65 8.81 7.80
CA VAL A 142 -7.45 8.41 9.20
C VAL A 142 -6.57 9.41 9.96
N ASN A 143 -5.65 10.08 9.28
CA ASN A 143 -4.84 11.15 9.88
C ASN A 143 -5.61 12.46 10.04
N ASP A 144 -6.74 12.63 9.34
CA ASP A 144 -7.64 13.74 9.59
C ASP A 144 -8.40 13.53 10.92
N THR A 145 -8.69 14.63 11.61
CA THR A 145 -9.27 14.60 12.98
C THR A 145 -10.69 14.03 13.04
N ALA A 146 -11.40 13.92 11.91
CA ALA A 146 -12.78 13.42 11.85
C ALA A 146 -12.87 12.11 11.06
N LEU A 147 -12.98 10.98 11.78
CA LEU A 147 -13.22 9.65 11.18
C LEU A 147 -14.62 9.48 10.59
N THR A 148 -15.59 10.27 11.06
CA THR A 148 -16.93 10.37 10.46
C THR A 148 -16.98 11.58 9.54
N MET A 149 -17.45 11.39 8.31
CA MET A 149 -17.64 12.47 7.36
C MET A 149 -18.91 12.31 6.54
N GLN A 150 -19.36 13.44 5.99
CA GLN A 150 -20.38 13.47 4.94
C GLN A 150 -19.69 13.49 3.58
N ALA A 151 -20.04 12.56 2.70
CA ALA A 151 -19.60 12.56 1.32
C ALA A 151 -20.80 12.40 0.39
N LYS A 152 -21.25 13.50 -0.21
CA LYS A 152 -22.30 13.49 -1.26
C LYS A 152 -21.79 12.88 -2.56
N SER A 153 -22.67 12.75 -3.55
CA SER A 153 -22.35 12.15 -4.86
C SER A 153 -21.19 12.82 -5.61
N ASP A 154 -20.95 14.12 -5.39
CA ASP A 154 -19.89 14.92 -6.02
C ASP A 154 -18.59 15.00 -5.19
N HIS A 155 -18.55 14.35 -4.02
CA HIS A 155 -17.37 14.36 -3.17
C HIS A 155 -16.20 13.60 -3.82
N GLN A 156 -15.00 14.17 -3.82
CA GLN A 156 -13.82 13.62 -4.52
C GLN A 156 -13.45 12.19 -4.14
N PHE A 157 -13.72 11.79 -2.88
CA PHE A 157 -13.43 10.45 -2.36
C PHE A 157 -14.64 9.51 -2.32
N ARG A 158 -15.81 9.92 -2.86
CA ARG A 158 -17.05 9.14 -2.74
C ARG A 158 -16.88 7.69 -3.19
N ARG A 159 -16.23 7.47 -4.33
CA ARG A 159 -15.99 6.14 -4.90
C ARG A 159 -15.09 5.28 -4.01
N GLN A 160 -14.02 5.86 -3.46
CA GLN A 160 -13.10 5.16 -2.55
C GLN A 160 -13.80 4.80 -1.23
N LEU A 161 -14.62 5.71 -0.69
CA LEU A 161 -15.40 5.47 0.52
C LEU A 161 -16.38 4.30 0.33
N GLU A 162 -17.11 4.26 -0.76
CA GLU A 162 -17.99 3.13 -1.11
C GLU A 162 -17.18 1.82 -1.22
N LYS A 163 -15.98 1.88 -1.81
CA LYS A 163 -15.10 0.72 -1.89
C LYS A 163 -14.66 0.23 -0.50
N PHE A 164 -14.31 1.15 0.41
CA PHE A 164 -13.97 0.81 1.79
C PHE A 164 -15.15 0.19 2.55
N VAL A 165 -16.39 0.57 2.21
CA VAL A 165 -17.59 -0.06 2.79
C VAL A 165 -17.74 -1.50 2.30
N GLU A 166 -17.50 -1.76 1.00
CA GLU A 166 -17.53 -3.12 0.43
C GLU A 166 -16.49 -4.04 1.09
N THR A 167 -15.29 -3.51 1.35
CA THR A 167 -14.17 -4.29 1.92
C THR A 167 -14.14 -4.30 3.45
N GLY A 168 -15.06 -3.57 4.09
CA GLY A 168 -15.22 -3.52 5.55
C GLY A 168 -14.26 -2.59 6.28
N ILE A 169 -13.46 -1.79 5.57
CA ILE A 169 -12.61 -0.72 6.13
C ILE A 169 -13.46 0.46 6.62
N ALA A 170 -14.62 0.68 6.01
CA ALA A 170 -15.55 1.72 6.40
C ALA A 170 -16.94 1.15 6.70
N GLN A 171 -17.76 2.00 7.32
CA GLN A 171 -19.19 1.79 7.50
C GLN A 171 -19.95 2.95 6.85
N GLN A 172 -21.19 2.69 6.44
CA GLN A 172 -22.04 3.69 5.80
C GLN A 172 -23.42 3.73 6.45
N GLY A 173 -23.94 4.94 6.61
CA GLY A 173 -25.28 5.23 7.07
C GLY A 173 -25.66 4.49 8.35
N ARG A 174 -26.81 3.82 8.33
CA ARG A 174 -27.41 3.23 9.55
C ARG A 174 -26.58 2.14 10.21
N LYS A 175 -25.56 1.60 9.52
CA LYS A 175 -24.61 0.63 10.10
C LYS A 175 -23.65 1.29 11.09
N ILE A 176 -23.48 2.61 10.99
CA ILE A 176 -22.70 3.44 11.91
C ILE A 176 -23.56 3.73 13.15
N PRO A 177 -23.04 3.55 14.39
CA PRO A 177 -23.82 3.87 15.57
C PRO A 177 -24.14 5.37 15.64
N LEU A 178 -25.27 5.71 16.29
CA LEU A 178 -25.85 7.05 16.18
C LEU A 178 -24.92 8.14 16.72
N LYS A 179 -24.18 7.85 17.80
CA LYS A 179 -23.19 8.77 18.38
C LYS A 179 -22.18 9.20 17.32
N GLU A 180 -21.57 8.24 16.63
CA GLU A 180 -20.56 8.47 15.61
C GLU A 180 -21.15 9.17 14.40
N ARG A 181 -22.41 8.92 14.03
CA ARG A 181 -23.09 9.68 12.97
C ARG A 181 -23.34 11.13 13.35
N LEU A 182 -23.65 11.42 14.61
CA LEU A 182 -23.85 12.80 15.09
C LEU A 182 -22.56 13.61 15.07
N GLU A 183 -21.39 12.97 15.14
CA GLU A 183 -20.08 13.63 14.97
C GLU A 183 -19.89 14.27 13.57
N VAL A 184 -20.77 14.02 12.60
CA VAL A 184 -20.72 14.73 11.32
C VAL A 184 -21.17 16.20 11.45
N LEU A 185 -22.00 16.50 12.45
CA LEU A 185 -22.53 17.84 12.70
C LEU A 185 -21.50 18.75 13.36
N SER A 186 -21.59 20.06 13.14
CA SER A 186 -20.86 21.05 13.93
C SER A 186 -21.39 21.10 15.37
N PHE A 187 -20.61 21.66 16.29
CA PHE A 187 -21.04 21.79 17.68
C PHE A 187 -22.31 22.66 17.82
N ASP A 188 -22.43 23.72 17.02
CA ASP A 188 -23.61 24.58 17.02
C ASP A 188 -24.85 23.86 16.49
N GLN A 189 -24.70 23.01 15.46
CA GLN A 189 -25.80 22.18 14.95
C GLN A 189 -26.27 21.17 16.01
N LEU A 190 -25.35 20.57 16.78
CA LEU A 190 -25.73 19.68 17.88
C LEU A 190 -26.47 20.44 18.98
N LYS A 191 -26.03 21.65 19.34
CA LYS A 191 -26.74 22.50 20.30
C LYS A 191 -28.14 22.88 19.81
N GLN A 192 -28.28 23.24 18.53
CA GLN A 192 -29.58 23.52 17.93
C GLN A 192 -30.50 22.30 17.99
N MET A 193 -30.00 21.12 17.60
CA MET A 193 -30.76 19.87 17.68
C MET A 193 -31.20 19.57 19.13
N ALA A 194 -30.33 19.82 20.11
CA ALA A 194 -30.67 19.65 21.52
C ALA A 194 -31.79 20.59 21.98
N GLN A 195 -31.78 21.85 21.52
CA GLN A 195 -32.87 22.80 21.79
C GLN A 195 -34.19 22.35 21.17
N GLU A 196 -34.17 21.89 19.91
CA GLU A 196 -35.35 21.36 19.21
C GLU A 196 -35.94 20.14 19.92
N LEU A 197 -35.08 19.27 20.46
CA LEU A 197 -35.44 18.09 21.26
C LEU A 197 -35.75 18.41 22.73
N LYS A 198 -35.69 19.69 23.14
CA LYS A 198 -35.93 20.17 24.51
C LYS A 198 -35.00 19.53 25.55
N VAL A 199 -33.76 19.23 25.16
CA VAL A 199 -32.70 18.78 26.07
C VAL A 199 -32.20 20.00 26.85
N THR A 200 -32.26 19.93 28.18
CA THR A 200 -31.87 21.05 29.06
C THR A 200 -30.40 21.03 29.46
N THR A 201 -29.69 19.95 29.15
CA THR A 201 -28.28 19.78 29.47
C THR A 201 -27.43 20.68 28.58
N GLU A 202 -26.54 21.46 29.19
CA GLU A 202 -25.51 22.19 28.46
C GLU A 202 -24.32 21.28 28.18
N PHE A 203 -23.72 21.42 27.01
CA PHE A 203 -22.55 20.63 26.61
C PHE A 203 -21.32 21.51 26.53
N SER A 204 -20.19 20.98 26.97
CA SER A 204 -18.88 21.63 26.91
C SER A 204 -18.09 21.28 25.65
N SER A 205 -18.43 20.14 25.01
CA SER A 205 -17.76 19.66 23.81
C SER A 205 -18.71 19.01 22.80
N LYS A 206 -18.24 18.90 21.55
CA LYS A 206 -18.94 18.21 20.46
C LYS A 206 -19.21 16.74 20.79
N SER A 207 -18.19 16.05 21.31
CA SER A 207 -18.29 14.63 21.65
C SER A 207 -19.29 14.35 22.77
N GLU A 208 -19.30 15.20 23.80
CA GLU A 208 -20.30 15.14 24.87
C GLU A 208 -21.73 15.37 24.33
N ALA A 209 -21.91 16.37 23.46
CA ALA A 209 -23.20 16.64 22.85
C ALA A 209 -23.69 15.46 21.98
N ALA A 210 -22.81 14.90 21.15
CA ALA A 210 -23.14 13.75 20.30
C ALA A 210 -23.52 12.51 21.14
N GLU A 211 -22.82 12.26 22.25
CA GLU A 211 -23.12 11.16 23.16
C GLU A 211 -24.46 11.33 23.87
N ALA A 212 -24.74 12.51 24.42
CA ALA A 212 -26.01 12.80 25.08
C ALA A 212 -27.18 12.69 24.10
N LEU A 213 -27.05 13.29 22.90
CA LEU A 213 -28.07 13.25 21.86
C LEU A 213 -28.30 11.84 21.31
N ALA A 214 -27.28 10.99 21.26
CA ALA A 214 -27.44 9.60 20.82
C ALA A 214 -28.41 8.79 21.69
N GLN A 215 -28.61 9.19 22.95
CA GLN A 215 -29.56 8.56 23.87
C GLN A 215 -30.98 9.15 23.79
N MET A 216 -31.16 10.27 23.09
CA MET A 216 -32.45 10.96 23.03
C MET A 216 -33.36 10.38 21.95
N PRO A 217 -34.62 10.05 22.28
CA PRO A 217 -35.62 9.70 21.28
C PRO A 217 -35.80 10.86 20.29
N GLY A 218 -35.71 10.58 18.99
CA GLY A 218 -35.89 11.57 17.92
C GLY A 218 -34.60 12.11 17.31
N SER A 219 -33.43 11.96 17.95
CA SER A 219 -32.15 12.43 17.38
C SER A 219 -31.84 11.82 16.02
N ALA A 220 -32.11 10.53 15.85
CA ALA A 220 -31.94 9.85 14.55
C ALA A 220 -32.84 10.44 13.46
N VAL A 221 -34.04 10.89 13.82
CA VAL A 221 -35.00 11.52 12.89
C VAL A 221 -34.51 12.91 12.52
N HIS A 222 -34.13 13.74 13.50
CA HIS A 222 -33.57 15.07 13.23
C HIS A 222 -32.32 14.99 12.36
N LEU A 223 -31.39 14.07 12.66
CA LEU A 223 -30.21 13.86 11.82
C LEU A 223 -30.58 13.52 10.37
N SER A 224 -31.61 12.68 10.16
CA SER A 224 -32.08 12.33 8.81
C SER A 224 -32.76 13.46 8.04
N MET A 225 -33.20 14.52 8.72
CA MET A 225 -33.71 15.73 8.09
C MET A 225 -32.59 16.65 7.61
N ILE A 226 -31.39 16.53 8.19
CA ILE A 226 -30.22 17.33 7.83
C ILE A 226 -29.40 16.62 6.74
N TYR A 227 -29.26 15.30 6.85
CA TYR A 227 -28.44 14.49 5.95
C TYR A 227 -29.12 13.22 5.50
N GLU A 228 -28.88 12.83 4.25
CA GLU A 228 -29.20 11.49 3.79
C GLU A 228 -28.32 10.49 4.54
N SER A 229 -28.95 9.41 5.03
CA SER A 229 -28.21 8.40 5.80
C SER A 229 -27.05 7.82 4.99
N ASP A 230 -27.24 7.63 3.67
CA ASP A 230 -26.24 7.01 2.81
C ASP A 230 -25.09 7.94 2.42
N ASP A 231 -25.12 9.21 2.84
CA ASP A 231 -24.01 10.14 2.67
C ASP A 231 -23.04 10.18 3.85
N ILE A 232 -23.37 9.50 4.95
CA ILE A 232 -22.53 9.46 6.14
C ILE A 232 -21.64 8.22 6.08
N PHE A 233 -20.33 8.45 6.15
CA PHE A 233 -19.31 7.41 6.20
C PHE A 233 -18.53 7.50 7.50
N TYR A 234 -18.12 6.34 7.99
CA TYR A 234 -17.22 6.20 9.13
C TYR A 234 -16.04 5.33 8.73
N ILE A 235 -14.83 5.88 8.80
CA ILE A 235 -13.58 5.15 8.55
C ILE A 235 -13.13 4.47 9.83
N LYS A 236 -12.88 3.16 9.77
CA LYS A 236 -12.29 2.44 10.91
C LYS A 236 -10.80 2.75 10.95
N ALA A 237 -10.35 3.41 12.01
CA ALA A 237 -8.94 3.62 12.26
C ALA A 237 -8.28 2.29 12.68
N GLU A 238 -7.54 1.69 11.77
CA GLU A 238 -6.68 0.54 12.06
C GLU A 238 -5.24 1.00 12.30
N SER A 239 -4.57 0.36 13.26
CA SER A 239 -3.14 0.56 13.48
C SER A 239 -2.37 -0.12 12.34
N VAL A 240 -2.08 0.65 11.30
CA VAL A 240 -1.23 0.25 10.18
C VAL A 240 0.03 1.10 10.18
N ASP A 241 1.18 0.47 9.96
CA ASP A 241 2.44 1.19 9.74
C ASP A 241 2.49 1.68 8.29
N ALA A 242 1.85 2.83 8.05
CA ALA A 242 1.76 3.43 6.72
C ALA A 242 3.13 3.62 6.07
N LYS A 243 4.14 4.02 6.85
CA LYS A 243 5.48 4.26 6.32
C LYS A 243 6.14 2.96 5.85
N SER A 244 6.04 1.90 6.64
CA SER A 244 6.59 0.61 6.23
C SER A 244 5.88 0.03 5.00
N ILE A 245 4.57 0.23 4.85
CA ILE A 245 3.79 -0.17 3.67
C ILE A 245 4.23 0.61 2.43
N GLU A 246 4.31 1.94 2.51
CA GLU A 246 4.79 2.79 1.40
C GLU A 246 6.18 2.39 0.94
N ASP A 247 7.09 2.14 1.90
CA ASP A 247 8.44 1.76 1.57
C ASP A 247 8.54 0.35 0.96
N GLU A 248 7.73 -0.61 1.41
CA GLU A 248 7.67 -1.96 0.82
C GLU A 248 7.17 -1.88 -0.63
N TRP A 249 6.15 -1.05 -0.88
CA TRP A 249 5.64 -0.81 -2.23
C TRP A 249 6.68 -0.14 -3.13
N TYR A 250 7.41 0.85 -2.62
CA TYR A 250 8.49 1.49 -3.37
C TYR A 250 9.61 0.51 -3.73
N MET A 251 10.00 -0.36 -2.80
CA MET A 251 10.97 -1.45 -3.05
C MET A 251 10.46 -2.42 -4.13
N LEU A 252 9.16 -2.76 -4.12
CA LEU A 252 8.55 -3.59 -5.16
C LEU A 252 8.62 -2.94 -6.55
N HIS A 253 8.39 -1.63 -6.64
CA HIS A 253 8.56 -0.87 -7.89
C HIS A 253 10.00 -0.91 -8.38
N ALA A 254 10.98 -0.70 -7.49
CA ALA A 254 12.40 -0.80 -7.85
C ALA A 254 12.75 -2.20 -8.36
N TYR A 255 12.21 -3.26 -7.74
CA TYR A 255 12.44 -4.64 -8.16
C TYR A 255 11.77 -4.93 -9.52
N ALA A 256 10.54 -4.45 -9.72
CA ALA A 256 9.83 -4.57 -11.00
C ALA A 256 10.61 -3.90 -12.13
N ARG A 257 11.09 -2.66 -11.92
CA ARG A 257 11.88 -1.93 -12.91
C ARG A 257 13.19 -2.64 -13.23
N LEU A 258 13.89 -3.13 -12.20
CA LEU A 258 15.12 -3.92 -12.40
C LEU A 258 14.85 -5.09 -13.35
N LEU A 259 13.80 -5.87 -13.09
CA LEU A 259 13.44 -7.02 -13.91
C LEU A 259 13.04 -6.65 -15.33
N ILE A 260 12.22 -5.61 -15.51
CA ILE A 260 11.80 -5.14 -16.84
C ILE A 260 13.02 -4.72 -17.66
N GLU A 261 13.86 -3.85 -17.11
CA GLU A 261 15.00 -3.33 -17.86
C GLU A 261 16.05 -4.40 -18.16
N SER A 262 16.27 -5.29 -17.20
CA SER A 262 17.19 -6.43 -17.30
C SER A 262 16.72 -7.49 -18.29
N LEU A 263 15.41 -7.74 -18.38
CA LEU A 263 14.87 -8.94 -19.04
C LEU A 263 13.94 -8.67 -20.22
N LYS A 264 13.71 -7.40 -20.61
CA LYS A 264 12.84 -7.01 -21.74
C LYS A 264 13.13 -7.71 -23.08
N ASN A 265 14.34 -8.25 -23.27
CA ASN A 265 14.73 -9.00 -24.47
C ASN A 265 15.11 -10.46 -24.19
N SER A 266 14.99 -10.93 -22.95
CA SER A 266 15.49 -12.24 -22.52
C SER A 266 14.51 -13.39 -22.78
N PHE A 267 13.25 -13.07 -23.13
CA PHE A 267 12.16 -14.03 -23.29
C PHE A 267 11.59 -14.10 -24.70
N VAL A 268 12.28 -13.54 -25.70
CA VAL A 268 11.81 -13.57 -27.10
C VAL A 268 11.54 -15.01 -27.53
N THR A 269 10.29 -15.26 -27.91
CA THR A 269 9.74 -16.57 -28.26
C THR A 269 10.40 -17.14 -29.52
N PHE A 270 10.73 -18.44 -29.46
CA PHE A 270 11.16 -19.30 -30.57
C PHE A 270 10.02 -19.57 -31.60
N ASP A 271 9.30 -18.54 -32.04
CA ASP A 271 8.26 -18.69 -33.08
C ASP A 271 8.71 -18.21 -34.48
N GLU A 272 9.96 -17.74 -34.65
CA GLU A 272 10.48 -17.25 -35.95
C GLU A 272 11.59 -18.12 -36.57
N VAL A 273 11.78 -19.37 -36.13
CA VAL A 273 12.69 -20.33 -36.81
C VAL A 273 11.89 -21.49 -37.41
N ALA A 274 10.96 -21.15 -38.29
CA ALA A 274 10.34 -22.09 -39.22
C ALA A 274 9.95 -21.36 -40.52
N VAL A 275 10.96 -21.03 -41.33
CA VAL A 275 10.80 -20.80 -42.78
C VAL A 275 11.90 -21.56 -43.51
#